data_AF-A0A7R7DV68-F1
#
_entry.id   AF-A0A7R7DV68-F1
#
_cell.length_a   1.000
_cell.length_b   1.000
_cell.length_c   1.000
_cell.angle_alpha   90.00
_cell.angle_beta   90.00
_cell.angle_gamma   90.00
#
_symmetry.space_group_name_H-M   'P 1'
#
loop_
_entity.id
_entity.type
_entity.pdbx_description
1 polymer ?
#
loop_
_entity_poly.entity_id
_entity_poly.type
_entity_poly.pdbx_seq_one_letter_code
_entity_poly.pdbx_strand_id
1 'polypeptide(L)'
;MLAADPALSRFDPLPRILTYDNFDTGTNGWTELIGNYDGNGDLSTVDDHMRDFRPPQVSNCTFFDTGTHGALTGDYALKLATRPYVGHTAVAIRRLTMARKGLVQLETHFSYKAEATLGTDAGNNSFGGVTWDGNLHPSEAQFGAFTVATDICGDGGLRYHTVMRYRNTTVDNELDQRWVYPVVPEPTPREHLEGKVKLAYGDDFTAPDPADWQPASEPMAMCYNEVPTKVNWHYLRWLIDTDARRNVELQVNDTTLDLREVPVPAYSDRYDSLENLLNFYFSVRTHSGVRNFLYLDSVLVSVDW
;
A
#
# COMPACT_ATOMS: atom_id res chain seq x y z
N MET A 1 9.10 -29.15 -4.69
CA MET A 1 9.28 -28.36 -5.93
C MET A 1 8.34 -27.17 -5.85
N LEU A 2 8.83 -25.95 -5.60
CA LEU A 2 7.96 -24.75 -5.60
C LEU A 2 7.20 -24.61 -6.93
N ALA A 3 7.88 -24.88 -8.05
CA ALA A 3 7.28 -24.93 -9.38
C ALA A 3 6.19 -26.00 -9.57
N ALA A 4 6.06 -26.98 -8.66
CA ALA A 4 5.02 -28.01 -8.74
C ALA A 4 3.80 -27.71 -7.84
N ASP A 5 3.88 -26.69 -6.98
CA ASP A 5 2.75 -26.24 -6.17
C ASP A 5 2.06 -25.08 -6.90
N PRO A 6 0.85 -25.25 -7.45
CA PRO A 6 0.13 -24.18 -8.14
C PRO A 6 -0.15 -22.95 -7.26
N ALA A 7 -0.16 -23.11 -5.93
CA ALA A 7 -0.32 -22.00 -5.00
C ALA A 7 0.93 -21.11 -4.93
N LEU A 8 2.12 -21.68 -5.22
CA LEU A 8 3.40 -21.00 -5.06
C LEU A 8 4.12 -20.73 -6.39
N SER A 9 3.80 -21.47 -7.45
CA SER A 9 4.47 -21.37 -8.76
C SER A 9 4.24 -20.06 -9.52
N ARG A 10 3.29 -19.24 -9.06
CA ARG A 10 3.02 -17.87 -9.55
C ARG A 10 3.92 -16.80 -8.92
N PHE A 11 4.74 -17.18 -7.95
CA PHE A 11 5.71 -16.33 -7.28
C PHE A 11 7.14 -16.72 -7.67
N ASP A 12 8.08 -15.82 -7.47
CA ASP A 12 9.52 -16.02 -7.66
C ASP A 12 10.29 -15.72 -6.35
N PRO A 13 10.07 -16.52 -5.29
CA PRO A 13 10.54 -16.20 -3.94
C PRO A 13 12.05 -16.39 -3.78
N LEU A 14 12.60 -15.72 -2.77
CA LEU A 14 13.92 -16.04 -2.22
C LEU A 14 13.95 -17.49 -1.67
N PRO A 15 15.15 -18.06 -1.41
CA PRO A 15 15.31 -19.48 -1.06
C PRO A 15 14.46 -19.98 0.13
N ARG A 16 14.04 -19.09 1.03
CA ARG A 16 13.21 -19.42 2.18
C ARG A 16 11.95 -18.57 2.23
N ILE A 17 10.78 -19.21 2.15
CA ILE A 17 9.49 -18.56 2.42
C ILE A 17 9.31 -18.45 3.93
N LEU A 18 9.14 -17.22 4.44
CA LEU A 18 8.75 -16.98 5.82
C LEU A 18 7.24 -17.14 6.01
N THR A 19 6.46 -16.54 5.11
CA THR A 19 5.00 -16.55 5.20
C THR A 19 4.38 -16.62 3.81
N TYR A 20 3.28 -17.35 3.69
CA TYR A 20 2.38 -17.31 2.55
C TYR A 20 0.97 -17.09 3.09
N ASP A 21 0.48 -15.87 2.91
CA ASP A 21 -0.79 -15.40 3.44
C ASP A 21 -1.89 -15.61 2.39
N ASN A 22 -2.59 -16.73 2.47
CA ASN A 22 -3.79 -16.99 1.68
C ASN A 22 -5.02 -16.38 2.37
N PHE A 23 -5.65 -15.39 1.75
CA PHE A 23 -6.77 -14.69 2.37
C PHE A 23 -8.10 -15.46 2.36
N ASP A 24 -8.19 -16.59 1.65
CA ASP A 24 -9.30 -17.54 1.82
C ASP A 24 -9.32 -18.18 3.22
N THR A 25 -8.19 -18.16 3.94
CA THR A 25 -8.08 -18.70 5.30
C THR A 25 -8.08 -17.64 6.40
N GLY A 26 -8.38 -16.38 6.06
CA GLY A 26 -8.46 -15.25 7.01
C GLY A 26 -7.38 -14.20 6.80
N THR A 27 -7.21 -13.27 7.75
CA THR A 27 -6.29 -12.13 7.57
C THR A 27 -4.81 -12.47 7.73
N ASN A 28 -4.47 -13.67 8.20
CA ASN A 28 -3.08 -14.12 8.39
C ASN A 28 -2.19 -13.18 9.22
N GLY A 29 -2.76 -12.38 10.14
CA GLY A 29 -2.00 -11.41 10.96
C GLY A 29 -1.92 -10.00 10.39
N TRP A 30 -2.52 -9.75 9.22
CA TRP A 30 -2.78 -8.40 8.73
C TRP A 30 -3.89 -7.75 9.56
N THR A 31 -3.64 -6.53 10.02
CA THR A 31 -4.58 -5.75 10.84
C THR A 31 -4.50 -4.26 10.49
N GLU A 32 -5.41 -3.47 11.04
CA GLU A 32 -5.37 -2.01 10.95
C GLU A 32 -4.08 -1.46 11.57
N LEU A 33 -3.40 -0.54 10.86
CA LEU A 33 -2.47 0.36 11.51
C LEU A 33 -3.28 1.45 12.20
N ILE A 34 -3.16 1.55 13.50
CA ILE A 34 -3.74 2.65 14.28
C ILE A 34 -2.62 3.34 15.06
N GLY A 35 -2.75 4.66 15.21
CA GLY A 35 -1.82 5.47 15.96
C GLY A 35 -1.79 5.07 17.43
N ASN A 36 -0.69 5.41 18.10
CA ASN A 36 -0.63 5.26 19.54
C ASN A 36 -1.69 6.17 20.15
N TYR A 37 -2.50 5.62 21.05
CA TYR A 37 -3.27 6.38 22.02
C TYR A 37 -2.39 6.69 23.23
N ASP A 38 -2.93 7.43 24.19
CA ASP A 38 -2.20 7.79 25.40
C ASP A 38 -1.69 6.56 26.17
N GLY A 39 -0.79 6.79 27.14
CA GLY A 39 -0.23 5.70 27.97
C GLY A 39 -1.27 4.95 28.83
N ASN A 40 -2.55 5.37 28.84
CA ASN A 40 -3.61 4.80 29.65
C ASN A 40 -4.60 3.93 28.86
N GLY A 41 -4.49 3.85 27.53
CA GLY A 41 -5.45 3.10 26.74
C GLY A 41 -6.64 3.92 26.23
N ASP A 42 -6.60 5.25 26.27
CA ASP A 42 -7.73 6.08 25.88
C ASP A 42 -7.81 6.27 24.36
N LEU A 43 -8.65 5.48 23.70
CA LEU A 43 -8.88 5.56 22.25
C LEU A 43 -9.38 6.94 21.77
N SER A 44 -9.91 7.79 22.66
CA SER A 44 -10.30 9.16 22.28
C SER A 44 -9.11 10.07 21.98
N THR A 45 -7.91 9.62 22.34
CA THR A 45 -6.64 10.36 22.13
C THR A 45 -5.88 9.92 20.88
N VAL A 46 -6.43 8.99 20.09
CA VAL A 46 -5.84 8.61 18.80
C VAL A 46 -5.76 9.85 17.90
N ASP A 47 -4.62 10.02 17.23
CA ASP A 47 -4.38 11.16 16.36
C ASP A 47 -5.48 11.35 15.31
N ASP A 48 -5.83 12.61 15.04
CA ASP A 48 -6.95 12.99 14.17
C ASP A 48 -6.89 12.37 12.78
N HIS A 49 -5.69 12.22 12.22
CA HIS A 49 -5.47 11.62 10.91
C HIS A 49 -5.67 10.10 10.90
N MET A 50 -5.42 9.40 12.02
CA MET A 50 -5.53 7.93 12.14
C MET A 50 -6.84 7.45 12.76
N ARG A 51 -7.64 8.32 13.38
CA ARG A 51 -8.87 7.97 14.12
C ARG A 51 -9.91 7.16 13.33
N ASP A 52 -9.80 7.15 12.02
CA ASP A 52 -10.69 6.44 11.10
C ASP A 52 -9.89 5.85 9.92
N PHE A 53 -8.65 5.43 10.17
CA PHE A 53 -8.06 4.42 9.30
C PHE A 53 -8.97 3.20 9.30
N ARG A 54 -9.20 2.63 8.12
CA ARG A 54 -10.16 1.52 7.99
C ARG A 54 -9.40 0.20 8.12
N PRO A 55 -9.87 -0.73 8.97
CA PRO A 55 -9.25 -2.03 9.08
C PRO A 55 -9.35 -2.78 7.74
N PRO A 56 -8.34 -3.60 7.41
CA PRO A 56 -8.45 -4.48 6.26
C PRO A 56 -9.60 -5.47 6.45
N GLN A 57 -10.26 -5.81 5.35
CA GLN A 57 -11.33 -6.80 5.30
C GLN A 57 -10.85 -8.04 4.56
N VAL A 58 -11.45 -9.19 4.88
CA VAL A 58 -11.42 -10.35 4.00
C VAL A 58 -12.71 -10.32 3.21
N SER A 59 -12.62 -10.08 1.91
CA SER A 59 -13.81 -9.90 1.06
C SER A 59 -13.55 -10.34 -0.37
N ASN A 60 -14.62 -10.75 -1.03
CA ASN A 60 -14.67 -10.83 -2.49
C ASN A 60 -14.59 -9.44 -3.15
N CYS A 61 -14.37 -9.42 -4.46
CA CYS A 61 -14.54 -8.23 -5.28
C CYS A 61 -16.03 -8.07 -5.64
N THR A 62 -16.74 -7.18 -4.95
CA THR A 62 -18.18 -6.96 -5.16
C THR A 62 -18.47 -5.86 -6.16
N PHE A 63 -19.37 -6.16 -7.10
CA PHE A 63 -19.84 -5.25 -8.14
C PHE A 63 -21.37 -5.20 -8.16
N PHE A 64 -21.92 -4.04 -8.53
CA PHE A 64 -23.36 -3.83 -8.51
C PHE A 64 -24.11 -4.55 -9.65
N ASP A 65 -23.44 -4.82 -10.77
CA ASP A 65 -24.02 -5.38 -12.01
C ASP A 65 -23.80 -6.88 -12.17
N THR A 66 -22.62 -7.36 -11.76
CA THR A 66 -22.14 -8.74 -11.96
C THR A 66 -22.10 -9.55 -10.65
N GLY A 67 -22.37 -8.90 -9.51
CA GLY A 67 -22.43 -9.55 -8.21
C GLY A 67 -21.04 -9.80 -7.60
N THR A 68 -20.74 -11.07 -7.33
CA THR A 68 -19.48 -11.48 -6.69
C THR A 68 -18.45 -11.89 -7.72
N HIS A 69 -17.28 -11.27 -7.69
CA HIS A 69 -16.07 -11.73 -8.36
C HIS A 69 -15.06 -12.21 -7.32
N GLY A 70 -14.47 -13.38 -7.55
CA GLY A 70 -13.45 -13.95 -6.67
C GLY A 70 -12.13 -13.15 -6.68
N ALA A 71 -11.21 -13.54 -5.81
CA ALA A 71 -9.81 -13.19 -5.94
C ALA A 71 -9.17 -13.88 -7.16
N LEU A 72 -7.86 -13.71 -7.37
CA LEU A 72 -7.19 -14.39 -8.47
C LEU A 72 -7.18 -15.91 -8.28
N THR A 73 -7.02 -16.37 -7.03
CA THR A 73 -6.79 -17.78 -6.71
C THR A 73 -7.86 -18.42 -5.83
N GLY A 74 -8.86 -17.64 -5.41
CA GLY A 74 -9.96 -18.10 -4.58
C GLY A 74 -11.12 -17.10 -4.50
N ASP A 75 -11.86 -17.13 -3.40
CA ASP A 75 -13.06 -16.31 -3.23
C ASP A 75 -12.76 -14.97 -2.55
N TYR A 76 -11.74 -14.93 -1.70
CA TYR A 76 -11.45 -13.78 -0.85
C TYR A 76 -10.07 -13.16 -1.11
N ALA A 77 -10.05 -11.83 -1.05
CA ALA A 77 -8.85 -11.02 -1.04
C ALA A 77 -8.79 -10.20 0.26
N LEU A 78 -7.59 -9.77 0.66
CA LEU A 78 -7.45 -8.70 1.63
C LEU A 78 -7.83 -7.38 0.95
N LYS A 79 -8.87 -6.72 1.44
CA LYS A 79 -9.37 -5.46 0.90
C LYS A 79 -9.06 -4.30 1.83
N LEU A 80 -8.40 -3.28 1.29
CA LEU A 80 -8.38 -1.94 1.85
C LEU A 80 -9.39 -1.06 1.14
N ALA A 81 -10.08 -0.22 1.89
CA ALA A 81 -11.15 0.63 1.38
C ALA A 81 -11.14 2.00 2.06
N THR A 82 -11.02 3.06 1.26
CA THR A 82 -11.13 4.43 1.78
C THR A 82 -12.58 4.82 2.03
N ARG A 83 -12.77 5.89 2.79
CA ARG A 83 -13.99 6.70 2.77
C ARG A 83 -14.03 7.59 1.52
N PRO A 84 -15.22 8.07 1.12
CA PRO A 84 -15.37 9.09 0.07
C PRO A 84 -14.99 10.47 0.61
N TYR A 85 -13.74 10.63 1.04
CA TYR A 85 -13.21 11.87 1.62
C TYR A 85 -11.78 12.08 1.11
N VAL A 86 -11.48 13.26 0.57
CA VAL A 86 -10.18 13.57 -0.05
C VAL A 86 -9.06 13.38 0.98
N GLY A 87 -8.04 12.61 0.62
CA GLY A 87 -6.93 12.28 1.50
C GLY A 87 -7.24 11.18 2.52
N HIS A 88 -8.44 10.57 2.51
CA HIS A 88 -8.69 9.43 3.38
C HIS A 88 -7.78 8.25 3.00
N THR A 89 -7.18 7.65 4.02
CA THR A 89 -6.24 6.53 3.90
C THR A 89 -6.76 5.33 4.69
N ALA A 90 -6.60 4.14 4.12
CA ALA A 90 -6.75 2.87 4.83
C ALA A 90 -5.41 2.12 4.78
N VAL A 91 -5.02 1.49 5.90
CA VAL A 91 -3.70 0.86 6.05
C VAL A 91 -3.83 -0.52 6.68
N ALA A 92 -3.25 -1.52 6.01
CA ALA A 92 -3.06 -2.86 6.56
C ALA A 92 -1.60 -3.02 6.94
N ILE A 93 -1.32 -3.41 8.17
CA ILE A 93 0.03 -3.72 8.66
C ILE A 93 0.13 -5.18 9.08
N ARG A 94 1.29 -5.79 8.77
CA ARG A 94 1.75 -7.08 9.28
C ARG A 94 3.02 -6.83 10.07
N ARG A 95 3.10 -7.38 11.28
CA ARG A 95 4.24 -7.21 12.18
C ARG A 95 4.98 -8.53 12.36
N LEU A 96 6.26 -8.55 12.00
CA LEU A 96 7.19 -9.66 12.21
C LEU A 96 8.43 -9.16 12.95
N THR A 97 9.33 -10.08 13.28
CA THR A 97 10.65 -9.79 13.86
C THR A 97 11.70 -10.50 13.01
N MET A 98 12.73 -9.77 12.59
CA MET A 98 13.87 -10.32 11.84
C MET A 98 14.62 -11.33 12.70
N ALA A 99 14.80 -12.56 12.20
CA ALA A 99 15.69 -13.51 12.87
C ALA A 99 17.17 -13.25 12.49
N ARG A 100 17.39 -12.75 11.27
CA ARG A 100 18.67 -12.27 10.75
C ARG A 100 18.43 -11.14 9.76
N LYS A 101 19.51 -10.47 9.39
CA LYS A 101 19.51 -9.52 8.27
C LYS A 101 19.96 -10.21 6.98
N GLY A 102 19.66 -9.55 5.88
CA GLY A 102 19.92 -9.99 4.52
C GLY A 102 18.83 -9.48 3.58
N LEU A 103 18.59 -10.25 2.52
CA LEU A 103 17.53 -9.96 1.56
C LEU A 103 16.17 -10.36 2.11
N VAL A 104 15.20 -9.47 1.93
CA VAL A 104 13.80 -9.70 2.27
C VAL A 104 12.95 -9.31 1.07
N GLN A 105 12.07 -10.21 0.65
CA GLN A 105 11.22 -10.02 -0.51
C GLN A 105 9.76 -10.17 -0.14
N LEU A 106 8.95 -9.21 -0.59
CA LEU A 106 7.50 -9.28 -0.54
C LEU A 106 6.96 -9.44 -1.95
N GLU A 107 6.02 -10.37 -2.13
CA GLU A 107 5.30 -10.57 -3.39
C GLU A 107 3.79 -10.62 -3.17
N THR A 108 3.03 -10.09 -4.13
CA THR A 108 1.58 -10.17 -4.11
C THR A 108 0.99 -10.08 -5.51
N HIS A 109 -0.18 -10.68 -5.70
CA HIS A 109 -1.06 -10.33 -6.81
C HIS A 109 -2.10 -9.34 -6.28
N PHE A 110 -2.23 -8.19 -6.93
CA PHE A 110 -3.10 -7.12 -6.48
C PHE A 110 -4.04 -6.63 -7.57
N SER A 111 -5.14 -6.00 -7.17
CA SER A 111 -6.00 -5.22 -8.04
C SER A 111 -6.39 -3.92 -7.34
N TYR A 112 -6.65 -2.87 -8.10
CA TYR A 112 -7.07 -1.59 -7.54
C TYR A 112 -8.14 -0.94 -8.42
N LYS A 113 -8.99 -0.12 -7.80
CA LYS A 113 -10.07 0.61 -8.50
C LYS A 113 -10.71 1.67 -7.64
N ALA A 114 -11.34 2.63 -8.28
CA ALA A 114 -12.32 3.49 -7.63
C ALA A 114 -13.69 2.78 -7.54
N GLU A 115 -14.55 3.27 -6.66
CA GLU A 115 -15.95 2.88 -6.63
C GLU A 115 -16.67 3.23 -7.94
N ALA A 116 -17.56 2.34 -8.37
CA ALA A 116 -18.36 2.58 -9.57
C ALA A 116 -19.30 3.77 -9.36
N THR A 117 -19.21 4.75 -10.24
CA THR A 117 -20.18 5.85 -10.30
C THR A 117 -21.47 5.35 -10.95
N LEU A 118 -22.62 5.63 -10.33
CA LEU A 118 -23.93 5.19 -10.80
C LEU A 118 -24.81 6.39 -11.16
N GLY A 119 -25.79 6.18 -12.05
CA GLY A 119 -26.80 7.17 -12.42
C GLY A 119 -26.68 7.66 -13.86
N THR A 120 -27.54 8.61 -14.22
CA THR A 120 -27.69 9.13 -15.59
C THR A 120 -27.17 10.55 -15.76
N ASP A 121 -26.43 11.08 -14.78
CA ASP A 121 -25.83 12.42 -14.89
C ASP A 121 -24.73 12.38 -15.95
N ALA A 122 -24.82 13.26 -16.97
CA ALA A 122 -23.81 13.38 -18.01
C ALA A 122 -22.45 13.79 -17.44
N GLY A 123 -22.41 14.45 -16.28
CA GLY A 123 -21.19 14.77 -15.55
C GLY A 123 -20.39 13.54 -15.11
N ASN A 124 -21.04 12.38 -14.95
CA ASN A 124 -20.36 11.14 -14.58
C ASN A 124 -19.43 10.61 -15.68
N ASN A 125 -19.57 11.09 -16.91
CA ASN A 125 -18.74 10.70 -18.05
C ASN A 125 -17.42 11.47 -18.13
N SER A 126 -17.10 12.34 -17.16
CA SER A 126 -15.82 13.05 -17.13
C SER A 126 -15.32 13.27 -15.70
N PHE A 127 -14.02 13.06 -15.47
CA PHE A 127 -13.36 13.34 -14.21
C PHE A 127 -11.85 13.49 -14.43
N GLY A 128 -11.19 14.45 -13.78
CA GLY A 128 -9.72 14.56 -13.79
C GLY A 128 -9.09 14.65 -15.19
N GLY A 129 -9.75 15.33 -16.13
CA GLY A 129 -9.32 15.42 -17.53
C GLY A 129 -9.59 14.17 -18.38
N VAL A 130 -10.09 13.09 -17.79
CA VAL A 130 -10.52 11.88 -18.49
C VAL A 130 -11.99 12.00 -18.86
N THR A 131 -12.32 11.77 -20.13
CA THR A 131 -13.70 11.69 -20.62
C THR A 131 -13.96 10.29 -21.17
N TRP A 132 -15.13 9.75 -20.86
CA TRP A 132 -15.53 8.43 -21.34
C TRP A 132 -15.64 8.42 -22.87
N ASP A 133 -14.94 7.48 -23.51
CA ASP A 133 -14.94 7.29 -24.96
C ASP A 133 -15.25 5.85 -25.39
N GLY A 134 -15.59 4.99 -24.43
CA GLY A 134 -15.82 3.56 -24.63
C GLY A 134 -14.59 2.67 -24.41
N ASN A 135 -13.37 3.23 -24.43
CA ASN A 135 -12.12 2.51 -24.12
C ASN A 135 -11.51 2.98 -22.80
N LEU A 136 -11.71 4.26 -22.46
CA LEU A 136 -11.23 4.90 -21.26
C LEU A 136 -12.43 5.33 -20.40
N HIS A 137 -12.33 5.13 -19.09
CA HIS A 137 -13.39 5.47 -18.15
C HIS A 137 -12.88 6.45 -17.08
N PRO A 138 -13.63 7.52 -16.73
CA PRO A 138 -13.20 8.54 -15.78
C PRO A 138 -12.90 8.04 -14.36
N SER A 139 -13.37 6.84 -14.01
CA SER A 139 -13.01 6.20 -12.73
C SER A 139 -11.52 5.95 -12.57
N GLU A 140 -10.76 5.87 -13.66
CA GLU A 140 -9.31 5.80 -13.62
C GLU A 140 -8.71 7.00 -12.90
N ALA A 141 -9.14 8.21 -13.26
CA ALA A 141 -8.72 9.43 -12.59
C ALA A 141 -9.35 9.62 -11.19
N GLN A 142 -10.32 8.78 -10.79
CA GLN A 142 -10.88 8.81 -9.43
C GLN A 142 -10.05 8.01 -8.42
N PHE A 143 -9.08 7.21 -8.88
CA PHE A 143 -8.16 6.49 -8.01
C PHE A 143 -6.93 7.34 -7.66
N GLY A 144 -6.65 7.52 -6.38
CA GLY A 144 -5.58 8.35 -5.84
C GLY A 144 -4.22 7.65 -5.92
N ALA A 145 -3.92 6.84 -4.91
CA ALA A 145 -2.65 6.14 -4.79
C ALA A 145 -2.76 4.87 -3.94
N PHE A 146 -1.79 3.97 -4.08
CA PHE A 146 -1.53 2.93 -3.09
C PHE A 146 -0.04 2.84 -2.77
N THR A 147 0.30 2.38 -1.57
CA THR A 147 1.68 2.28 -1.09
C THR A 147 1.98 0.87 -0.61
N VAL A 148 3.19 0.38 -0.89
CA VAL A 148 3.82 -0.76 -0.23
C VAL A 148 5.04 -0.25 0.51
N ALA A 149 5.22 -0.66 1.76
CA ALA A 149 6.28 -0.14 2.60
C ALA A 149 6.66 -1.10 3.74
N THR A 150 7.81 -0.84 4.35
CA THR A 150 8.27 -1.50 5.57
C THR A 150 8.58 -0.49 6.66
N ASP A 151 8.42 -0.91 7.91
CA ASP A 151 8.98 -0.24 9.09
C ASP A 151 9.97 -1.20 9.74
N ILE A 152 11.25 -0.83 9.69
CA ILE A 152 12.37 -1.67 10.09
C ILE A 152 13.18 -0.98 11.16
N CYS A 153 13.62 -1.76 12.15
CA CYS A 153 14.51 -1.28 13.19
C CYS A 153 15.53 -2.35 13.58
N GLY A 154 16.78 -1.94 13.78
CA GLY A 154 17.89 -2.80 14.20
C GLY A 154 19.16 -1.98 14.42
N ASP A 155 20.33 -2.62 14.61
CA ASP A 155 21.60 -1.92 14.81
C ASP A 155 21.62 -1.00 16.05
N GLY A 156 21.02 -1.48 17.14
CA GLY A 156 20.88 -0.70 18.36
C GLY A 156 19.83 0.40 18.21
N GLY A 157 18.66 0.04 17.67
CA GLY A 157 17.52 0.94 17.58
C GLY A 157 17.52 1.90 16.40
N LEU A 158 18.36 1.72 15.36
CA LEU A 158 18.26 2.51 14.14
C LEU A 158 17.02 2.08 13.36
N ARG A 159 16.03 2.98 13.30
CA ARG A 159 14.76 2.77 12.59
C ARG A 159 14.78 3.46 11.23
N TYR A 160 14.13 2.89 10.23
CA TYR A 160 13.94 3.45 8.90
C TYR A 160 12.76 2.80 8.18
N HIS A 161 12.26 3.45 7.13
CA HIS A 161 11.20 2.91 6.27
C HIS A 161 11.69 2.78 4.84
N THR A 162 11.49 1.63 4.21
CA THR A 162 11.52 1.56 2.75
C THR A 162 10.10 1.76 2.25
N VAL A 163 9.88 2.64 1.28
CA VAL A 163 8.54 3.05 0.86
C VAL A 163 8.49 3.19 -0.65
N MET A 164 7.47 2.59 -1.26
CA MET A 164 7.15 2.76 -2.68
C MET A 164 5.65 2.99 -2.84
N ARG A 165 5.28 4.11 -3.47
CA ARG A 165 3.88 4.46 -3.74
C ARG A 165 3.64 4.54 -5.24
N TYR A 166 2.62 3.84 -5.72
CA TYR A 166 2.05 4.12 -7.03
C TYR A 166 1.07 5.28 -6.89
N ARG A 167 1.44 6.45 -7.40
CA ARG A 167 0.60 7.63 -7.47
C ARG A 167 -0.10 7.65 -8.81
N ASN A 168 -1.35 7.17 -8.81
CA ASN A 168 -2.15 7.14 -10.02
C ASN A 168 -2.58 8.55 -10.44
N THR A 169 -2.98 9.38 -9.47
CA THR A 169 -3.32 10.79 -9.69
C THR A 169 -2.62 11.74 -8.73
N THR A 170 -2.51 13.01 -9.10
CA THR A 170 -2.21 14.10 -8.18
C THR A 170 -3.42 14.40 -7.27
N VAL A 171 -3.24 15.26 -6.26
CA VAL A 171 -4.35 15.71 -5.40
C VAL A 171 -5.40 16.52 -6.17
N ASP A 172 -5.02 17.10 -7.32
CA ASP A 172 -5.89 17.82 -8.24
C ASP A 172 -6.58 16.87 -9.26
N ASN A 173 -6.46 15.55 -9.05
CA ASN A 173 -7.04 14.49 -9.87
C ASN A 173 -6.51 14.40 -11.31
N GLU A 174 -5.34 14.94 -11.59
CA GLU A 174 -4.64 14.71 -12.87
C GLU A 174 -3.93 13.35 -12.84
N LEU A 175 -3.98 12.59 -13.93
CA LEU A 175 -3.24 11.33 -14.04
C LEU A 175 -1.73 11.59 -13.98
N ASP A 176 -1.06 10.90 -13.05
CA ASP A 176 0.40 10.92 -12.92
C ASP A 176 1.00 9.54 -13.26
N GLN A 177 0.39 8.48 -12.72
CA GLN A 177 0.73 7.08 -13.00
C GLN A 177 2.21 6.75 -12.78
N ARG A 178 2.79 7.19 -11.65
CA ARG A 178 4.22 6.98 -11.35
C ARG A 178 4.45 6.25 -10.05
N TRP A 179 5.57 5.55 -9.97
CA TRP A 179 6.14 5.14 -8.69
C TRP A 179 6.92 6.31 -8.09
N VAL A 180 6.62 6.60 -6.83
CA VAL A 180 7.24 7.69 -6.06
C VAL A 180 7.68 7.18 -4.69
N TYR A 181 8.65 7.86 -4.08
CA TYR A 181 9.19 7.57 -2.76
C TYR A 181 9.33 8.88 -1.95
N PRO A 182 9.22 8.83 -0.61
CA PRO A 182 9.47 9.99 0.23
C PRO A 182 10.96 10.18 0.51
N VAL A 183 11.42 11.44 0.57
CA VAL A 183 12.80 11.78 0.97
C VAL A 183 12.95 12.05 2.48
N VAL A 184 11.86 11.91 3.23
CA VAL A 184 11.80 12.09 4.69
C VAL A 184 11.24 10.83 5.35
N PRO A 185 11.55 10.56 6.62
CA PRO A 185 10.90 9.49 7.35
C PRO A 185 9.47 9.89 7.76
N GLU A 186 8.60 8.89 7.95
CA GLU A 186 7.23 9.10 8.45
C GLU A 186 7.24 9.78 9.84
N PRO A 187 6.41 10.80 10.11
CA PRO A 187 6.30 11.41 11.43
C PRO A 187 6.01 10.39 12.53
N THR A 188 6.74 10.49 13.64
CA THR A 188 6.64 9.52 14.72
C THR A 188 5.50 9.86 15.68
N PRO A 189 4.95 8.86 16.41
CA PRO A 189 4.01 9.13 17.50
C PRO A 189 4.61 9.98 18.62
N ARG A 190 5.94 9.90 18.81
CA ARG A 190 6.65 10.73 19.79
C ARG A 190 6.66 12.20 19.39
N GLU A 191 6.92 12.50 18.11
CA GLU A 191 6.87 13.86 17.60
C GLU A 191 5.46 14.46 17.71
N HIS A 192 4.42 13.63 17.53
CA HIS A 192 3.03 14.02 17.80
C HIS A 192 2.81 14.32 19.29
N LEU A 193 3.23 13.42 20.18
CA LEU A 193 3.13 13.62 21.63
C LEU A 193 3.86 14.89 22.11
N GLU A 194 5.01 15.19 21.52
CA GLU A 194 5.81 16.39 21.80
C GLU A 194 5.27 17.65 21.08
N GLY A 195 4.22 17.53 20.27
CA GLY A 195 3.60 18.63 19.53
C GLY A 195 4.45 19.19 18.39
N LYS A 196 5.47 18.44 17.93
CA LYS A 196 6.33 18.82 16.80
C LYS A 196 5.61 18.66 15.46
N VAL A 197 4.73 17.67 15.36
CA VAL A 197 3.89 17.40 14.19
C VAL A 197 2.45 17.20 14.68
N LYS A 198 1.48 17.78 13.97
CA LYS A 198 0.06 17.53 14.21
C LYS A 198 -0.66 17.41 12.88
N LEU A 199 -0.90 16.19 12.44
CA LEU A 199 -1.59 15.90 11.19
C LEU A 199 -3.11 15.98 11.37
N ALA A 200 -3.76 16.68 10.45
CA ALA A 200 -5.20 16.79 10.35
C ALA A 200 -5.83 15.58 9.65
N TYR A 201 -7.15 15.46 9.75
CA TYR A 201 -7.88 14.38 9.08
C TYR A 201 -7.73 14.47 7.56
N GLY A 202 -7.19 13.41 6.96
CA GLY A 202 -6.91 13.35 5.54
C GLY A 202 -5.48 13.75 5.16
N ASP A 203 -4.64 14.20 6.10
CA ASP A 203 -3.22 14.43 5.80
C ASP A 203 -2.51 13.12 5.42
N ASP A 204 -1.44 13.24 4.65
CA ASP A 204 -0.62 12.09 4.28
C ASP A 204 0.29 11.70 5.45
N PHE A 205 -0.01 10.57 6.09
CA PHE A 205 0.75 10.11 7.24
C PHE A 205 2.18 9.66 6.86
N THR A 206 2.43 9.25 5.62
CA THR A 206 3.75 8.72 5.22
C THR A 206 4.76 9.85 4.98
N ALA A 207 4.35 10.90 4.29
CA ALA A 207 5.13 12.13 4.10
C ALA A 207 4.16 13.30 3.88
N PRO A 208 3.95 14.16 4.91
CA PRO A 208 2.90 15.18 4.89
C PRO A 208 3.08 16.27 3.84
N ASP A 209 4.32 16.67 3.55
CA ASP A 209 4.60 17.65 2.51
C ASP A 209 4.61 16.96 1.13
N PRO A 210 3.72 17.34 0.19
CA PRO A 210 3.72 16.78 -1.16
C PRO A 210 5.06 16.94 -1.90
N ALA A 211 5.88 17.94 -1.55
CA ALA A 211 7.19 18.18 -2.15
C ALA A 211 8.25 17.14 -1.75
N ASP A 212 8.02 16.39 -0.67
CA ASP A 212 8.93 15.33 -0.22
C ASP A 212 8.81 14.05 -1.07
N TRP A 213 7.79 13.94 -1.93
CA TRP A 213 7.62 12.81 -2.83
C TRP A 213 8.39 13.01 -4.14
N GLN A 214 9.34 12.12 -4.41
CA GLN A 214 10.17 12.14 -5.61
C GLN A 214 9.86 10.94 -6.53
N PRO A 215 9.99 11.10 -7.85
CA PRO A 215 9.76 10.01 -8.80
C PRO A 215 10.86 8.95 -8.72
N ALA A 216 10.46 7.68 -8.65
CA ALA A 216 11.30 6.50 -8.88
C ALA A 216 11.12 5.91 -10.28
N SER A 217 10.09 6.34 -11.02
CA SER A 217 9.84 5.92 -12.39
C SER A 217 9.35 7.08 -13.25
N GLU A 218 9.52 6.93 -14.56
CA GLU A 218 8.68 7.62 -15.55
C GLU A 218 7.20 7.20 -15.40
N PRO A 219 6.24 7.92 -16.01
CA PRO A 219 4.86 7.46 -16.09
C PRO A 219 4.79 6.01 -16.60
N MET A 220 4.10 5.17 -15.84
CA MET A 220 3.93 3.75 -16.06
C MET A 220 2.46 3.39 -15.83
N ALA A 221 1.65 3.62 -16.85
CA ALA A 221 0.25 3.25 -16.85
C ALA A 221 0.11 1.74 -16.61
N MET A 222 -0.77 1.37 -15.69
CA MET A 222 -1.13 -0.03 -15.47
C MET A 222 -2.35 -0.41 -16.31
N CYS A 223 -2.64 -1.70 -16.42
CA CYS A 223 -3.85 -2.18 -17.09
C CYS A 223 -5.10 -1.82 -16.27
N TYR A 224 -5.66 -0.65 -16.51
CA TYR A 224 -6.86 -0.19 -15.82
C TYR A 224 -8.12 -0.93 -16.34
N ASN A 225 -9.18 -0.89 -15.54
CA ASN A 225 -10.45 -1.54 -15.87
C ASN A 225 -11.21 -0.70 -16.91
N GLU A 226 -11.52 -1.30 -18.06
CA GLU A 226 -12.28 -0.66 -19.16
C GLU A 226 -13.60 -0.04 -18.69
N VAL A 227 -14.24 -0.65 -17.68
CA VAL A 227 -15.40 -0.11 -16.97
C VAL A 227 -15.24 -0.35 -15.46
N PRO A 228 -15.91 0.42 -14.58
CA PRO A 228 -15.77 0.30 -13.13
C PRO A 228 -16.21 -1.04 -12.54
N THR A 229 -16.72 -1.98 -13.33
CA THR A 229 -17.18 -3.30 -12.88
C THR A 229 -16.26 -4.44 -13.33
N LYS A 230 -15.19 -4.13 -14.06
CA LYS A 230 -14.12 -5.07 -14.38
C LYS A 230 -13.00 -4.98 -13.33
N VAL A 231 -12.20 -6.03 -13.23
CA VAL A 231 -11.00 -6.13 -12.38
C VAL A 231 -9.89 -6.83 -13.16
N ASN A 232 -8.73 -6.19 -13.20
CA ASN A 232 -7.48 -6.79 -13.65
C ASN A 232 -6.56 -7.04 -12.46
N TRP A 233 -5.88 -8.19 -12.46
CA TRP A 233 -4.88 -8.56 -11.46
C TRP A 233 -3.48 -8.26 -11.98
N HIS A 234 -2.61 -7.77 -11.10
CA HIS A 234 -1.24 -7.37 -11.41
C HIS A 234 -0.31 -8.09 -10.44
N TYR A 235 0.89 -8.39 -10.88
CA TYR A 235 1.92 -8.96 -10.03
C TYR A 235 2.84 -7.85 -9.50
N LEU A 236 3.19 -7.93 -8.22
CA LEU A 236 4.18 -7.07 -7.58
C LEU A 236 5.20 -7.93 -6.84
N ARG A 237 6.48 -7.64 -7.04
CA ARG A 237 7.60 -8.17 -6.25
C ARG A 237 8.49 -7.02 -5.82
N TRP A 238 8.72 -6.92 -4.51
CA TRP A 238 9.53 -5.88 -3.93
C TRP A 238 10.64 -6.48 -3.07
N LEU A 239 11.87 -6.20 -3.44
CA LEU A 239 13.07 -6.71 -2.80
C LEU A 239 13.79 -5.59 -2.06
N ILE A 240 14.11 -5.83 -0.79
CA ILE A 240 14.88 -4.93 0.06
C ILE A 240 16.08 -5.65 0.66
N ASP A 241 17.10 -4.87 1.00
CA ASP A 241 18.32 -5.33 1.64
C ASP A 241 18.40 -4.69 3.03
N THR A 242 18.17 -5.52 4.06
CA THR A 242 18.14 -5.08 5.46
C THR A 242 19.53 -4.93 6.07
N ASP A 243 20.56 -5.51 5.46
CA ASP A 243 21.95 -5.29 5.85
C ASP A 243 22.45 -3.94 5.33
N ALA A 244 22.15 -3.63 4.07
CA ALA A 244 22.51 -2.35 3.45
C ALA A 244 21.50 -1.23 3.74
N ARG A 245 20.35 -1.54 4.34
CA ARG A 245 19.24 -0.62 4.65
C ARG A 245 18.75 0.15 3.42
N ARG A 246 18.42 -0.57 2.35
CA ARG A 246 18.00 0.03 1.07
C ARG A 246 16.90 -0.77 0.38
N ASN A 247 16.21 -0.09 -0.53
CA ASN A 247 15.49 -0.77 -1.60
C ASN A 247 16.49 -1.42 -2.56
N VAL A 248 16.13 -2.56 -3.16
CA VAL A 248 16.92 -3.19 -4.23
C VAL A 248 16.16 -3.09 -5.54
N GLU A 249 14.95 -3.62 -5.58
CA GLU A 249 14.18 -3.73 -6.82
C GLU A 249 12.68 -3.70 -6.53
N LEU A 250 11.92 -3.08 -7.43
CA LEU A 250 10.47 -3.24 -7.49
C LEU A 250 10.09 -3.71 -8.91
N GLN A 251 9.50 -4.89 -9.00
CA GLN A 251 8.90 -5.40 -10.22
C GLN A 251 7.38 -5.26 -10.15
N VAL A 252 6.79 -4.79 -11.25
CA VAL A 252 5.35 -4.79 -11.50
C VAL A 252 5.10 -5.43 -12.85
N ASN A 253 4.39 -6.55 -12.86
CA ASN A 253 4.21 -7.39 -14.05
C ASN A 253 5.57 -7.72 -14.71
N ASP A 254 5.80 -7.25 -15.93
CA ASP A 254 7.02 -7.44 -16.73
C ASP A 254 8.03 -6.29 -16.59
N THR A 255 7.69 -5.23 -15.86
CA THR A 255 8.56 -4.06 -15.68
C THR A 255 9.28 -4.10 -14.35
N THR A 256 10.59 -3.88 -14.38
CA THR A 256 11.45 -3.89 -13.20
C THR A 256 12.14 -2.55 -13.02
N LEU A 257 12.02 -1.98 -11.82
CA LEU A 257 12.68 -0.75 -11.40
C LEU A 257 13.86 -1.10 -10.49
N ASP A 258 15.05 -0.61 -10.85
CA ASP A 258 16.22 -0.64 -9.97
C ASP A 258 16.12 0.49 -8.95
N LEU A 259 16.07 0.13 -7.67
CA LEU A 259 15.84 1.06 -6.57
C LEU A 259 17.07 1.25 -5.68
N ARG A 260 18.23 0.71 -6.05
CA ARG A 260 19.43 0.74 -5.20
C ARG A 260 19.95 2.14 -4.90
N GLU A 261 19.66 3.10 -5.78
CA GLU A 261 20.03 4.51 -5.63
C GLU A 261 18.91 5.37 -5.00
N VAL A 262 17.73 4.77 -4.71
CA VAL A 262 16.64 5.47 -4.03
C VAL A 262 17.01 5.62 -2.54
N PRO A 263 17.08 6.85 -2.02
CA PRO A 263 17.47 7.08 -0.64
C PRO A 263 16.43 6.51 0.34
N VAL A 264 16.94 6.00 1.46
CA VAL A 264 16.14 5.48 2.57
C VAL A 264 16.48 6.29 3.82
N PRO A 265 15.70 7.33 4.13
CA PRO A 265 15.97 8.18 5.28
C PRO A 265 15.76 7.41 6.59
N ALA A 266 16.71 7.52 7.50
CA ALA A 266 16.61 6.94 8.84
C ALA A 266 16.12 8.00 9.85
N TYR A 267 15.51 7.52 10.93
CA TYR A 267 15.18 8.39 12.06
C TYR A 267 16.44 8.88 12.76
N SER A 268 16.42 10.13 13.23
CA SER A 268 17.48 10.70 14.05
C SER A 268 17.56 10.06 15.44
N ASP A 269 16.41 9.74 16.01
CA ASP A 269 16.27 9.09 17.31
C ASP A 269 16.38 7.56 17.20
N ARG A 270 16.93 6.93 18.24
CA ARG A 270 17.01 5.48 18.38
C ARG A 270 15.81 4.90 19.12
N TYR A 271 15.44 3.67 18.76
CA TYR A 271 14.28 2.92 19.25
C TYR A 271 14.70 1.58 19.85
N ASP A 272 15.20 1.59 21.09
CA ASP A 272 15.75 0.39 21.74
C ASP A 272 14.71 -0.73 21.93
N SER A 273 13.43 -0.40 22.06
CA SER A 273 12.36 -1.38 22.23
C SER A 273 11.92 -2.09 20.95
N LEU A 274 12.41 -1.64 19.78
CA LEU A 274 12.01 -2.14 18.47
C LEU A 274 13.17 -2.87 17.76
N GLU A 275 14.17 -3.36 18.49
CA GLU A 275 15.28 -4.08 17.89
C GLU A 275 14.79 -5.30 17.07
N ASN A 276 15.27 -5.43 15.84
CA ASN A 276 14.87 -6.43 14.85
C ASN A 276 13.41 -6.34 14.38
N LEU A 277 12.77 -5.17 14.44
CA LEU A 277 11.43 -4.97 13.88
C LEU A 277 11.42 -5.24 12.36
N LEU A 278 10.43 -6.00 11.89
CA LEU A 278 10.14 -6.21 10.47
C LEU A 278 8.64 -6.08 10.25
N ASN A 279 8.16 -4.86 10.03
CA ASN A 279 6.79 -4.67 9.64
C ASN A 279 6.69 -4.45 8.13
N PHE A 280 5.57 -4.89 7.56
CA PHE A 280 5.15 -4.55 6.22
C PHE A 280 3.81 -3.84 6.31
N TYR A 281 3.57 -2.86 5.46
CA TYR A 281 2.23 -2.32 5.30
C TYR A 281 1.88 -2.04 3.85
N PHE A 282 0.58 -2.14 3.58
CA PHE A 282 -0.05 -1.61 2.39
C PHE A 282 -0.98 -0.47 2.78
N SER A 283 -1.06 0.56 1.96
CA SER A 283 -2.07 1.60 2.12
C SER A 283 -2.76 1.92 0.80
N VAL A 284 -4.00 2.38 0.88
CA VAL A 284 -4.73 2.99 -0.23
C VAL A 284 -5.22 4.36 0.20
N ARG A 285 -5.07 5.35 -0.67
CA ARG A 285 -5.40 6.76 -0.41
C ARG A 285 -6.21 7.30 -1.57
N THR A 286 -7.34 7.95 -1.26
CA THR A 286 -8.13 8.62 -2.29
C THR A 286 -7.74 10.08 -2.40
N HIS A 287 -7.64 10.58 -3.64
CA HIS A 287 -7.46 12.00 -3.92
C HIS A 287 -8.79 12.66 -4.32
N SER A 288 -9.90 11.92 -4.27
CA SER A 288 -11.22 12.40 -4.69
C SER A 288 -12.26 12.14 -3.60
N GLY A 289 -13.49 12.63 -3.83
CA GLY A 289 -14.66 12.28 -3.03
C GLY A 289 -15.21 10.86 -3.30
N VAL A 290 -14.44 9.98 -3.95
CA VAL A 290 -14.85 8.62 -4.31
C VAL A 290 -14.03 7.61 -3.52
N ARG A 291 -14.67 6.51 -3.09
CA ARG A 291 -13.95 5.44 -2.40
C ARG A 291 -12.95 4.78 -3.33
N ASN A 292 -11.79 4.42 -2.79
CA ASN A 292 -10.77 3.66 -3.50
C ASN A 292 -10.55 2.33 -2.80
N PHE A 293 -10.31 1.31 -3.61
CA PHE A 293 -10.14 -0.06 -3.16
C PHE A 293 -8.82 -0.61 -3.65
N LEU A 294 -8.06 -1.23 -2.75
CA LEU A 294 -6.92 -2.09 -3.06
C LEU A 294 -7.26 -3.50 -2.57
N TYR A 295 -7.09 -4.47 -3.46
CA TYR A 295 -7.30 -5.89 -3.21
C TYR A 295 -5.97 -6.62 -3.34
N LEU A 296 -5.64 -7.45 -2.37
CA LEU A 296 -4.49 -8.35 -2.41
C LEU A 296 -5.01 -9.78 -2.38
N ASP A 297 -4.70 -10.57 -3.41
CA ASP A 297 -5.12 -11.97 -3.51
C ASP A 297 -4.43 -12.83 -2.44
N SER A 298 -3.12 -12.63 -2.31
CA SER A 298 -2.26 -13.30 -1.35
C SER A 298 -0.98 -12.50 -1.17
N VAL A 299 -0.31 -12.65 -0.03
CA VAL A 299 1.00 -12.02 0.21
C VAL A 299 2.02 -13.08 0.61
N LEU A 300 3.14 -13.12 -0.11
CA LEU A 300 4.26 -14.00 0.19
C LEU A 300 5.44 -13.16 0.67
N VAL A 301 6.03 -13.54 1.81
CA VAL A 301 7.28 -12.96 2.30
C VAL A 301 8.34 -14.04 2.30
N SER A 302 9.47 -13.78 1.66
CA SER A 302 10.62 -14.68 1.59
C SER A 302 11.93 -13.97 1.94
N VAL A 303 12.95 -14.74 2.31
CA VAL A 303 14.28 -14.28 2.74
C VAL A 303 15.38 -15.20 2.23
N ASP A 304 16.62 -14.73 2.29
CA ASP A 304 17.81 -15.50 1.92
C ASP A 304 18.50 -16.23 3.08
N TRP A 305 17.98 -16.14 4.32
CA TRP A 305 18.61 -16.66 5.55
C TRP A 305 17.77 -17.63 6.41
#